data_AF-A0A3D0IAD5-F1
#
_entry.id   AF-A0A3D0IAD5-F1
#
_cell.length_a   1.000
_cell.length_b   1.000
_cell.length_c   1.000
_cell.angle_alpha   90.00
_cell.angle_beta   90.00
_cell.angle_gamma   90.00
#
_symmetry.space_group_name_H-M   'P 1'
#
loop_
_entity.id
_entity.type
_entity.pdbx_description
1 polymer ?
#
loop_
_entity_poly.entity_id
_entity_poly.type
_entity_poly.pdbx_seq_one_letter_code
_entity_poly.pdbx_strand_id
1 'polypeptide(L)'
;MPFVTPDDVHALQVDVEAEADGLASALKAAIYANDVSIFDPIVPAWQSMMTRVQLFLRENPSWLNTASQMDRGQQLQRELGPWHARMTAAGVKNVPAMPPQPPPPESLFGNVQGILIALAVLMALREMR
;
A
#
# COMPACT_ATOMS: atom_id res chain seq x y z
N MET A 1 19.05 12.27 -2.86
CA MET A 1 17.90 11.73 -2.12
C MET A 1 17.92 12.34 -0.73
N PRO A 2 16.80 12.87 -0.22
CA PRO A 2 16.73 13.34 1.15
C PRO A 2 17.05 12.18 2.10
N PHE A 3 17.77 12.50 3.18
CA PHE A 3 18.12 11.54 4.22
C PHE A 3 16.87 11.20 5.03
N VAL A 4 16.50 9.92 5.08
CA VAL A 4 15.34 9.46 5.85
C VAL A 4 15.73 9.30 7.31
N THR A 5 14.93 9.88 8.20
CA THR A 5 15.13 9.89 9.65
C THR A 5 14.11 9.02 10.38
N PRO A 6 14.38 8.57 11.62
CA PRO A 6 13.40 7.87 12.44
C PRO A 6 12.10 8.66 12.61
N ASP A 7 12.17 9.99 12.63
CA ASP A 7 10.99 10.86 12.70
C ASP A 7 10.14 10.77 11.42
N ASP A 8 10.76 10.65 10.25
CA ASP A 8 10.03 10.44 8.98
C ASP A 8 9.29 9.09 8.99
N VAL A 9 9.93 8.04 9.51
CA VAL A 9 9.29 6.72 9.66
C VAL A 9 8.14 6.79 10.66
N HIS A 10 8.32 7.51 11.77
CA HIS A 10 7.26 7.67 12.76
C HIS A 10 6.06 8.44 12.19
N ALA A 11 6.30 9.52 11.45
CA ALA A 11 5.25 10.26 10.75
C ALA A 11 4.48 9.35 9.78
N LEU A 12 5.20 8.52 9.01
CA LEU A 12 4.58 7.55 8.11
C LEU A 12 3.78 6.48 8.86
N GLN A 13 4.24 6.02 10.03
CA GLN A 13 3.47 5.10 10.88
C GLN A 13 2.15 5.74 11.33
N VAL A 14 2.17 7.01 11.75
CA VAL A 14 0.97 7.75 12.15
C VAL A 14 -0.02 7.86 10.99
N ASP A 15 0.47 8.19 9.78
CA ASP A 15 -0.39 8.31 8.59
C ASP A 15 -1.03 6.96 8.21
N VAL A 16 -0.23 5.88 8.22
CA VAL A 16 -0.70 4.52 7.91
C VAL A 16 -1.70 4.03 8.96
N GLU A 17 -1.47 4.32 10.24
CA GLU A 17 -2.40 3.99 11.33
C GLU A 17 -3.74 4.71 11.15
N ALA A 18 -3.71 6.03 10.91
CA ALA A 18 -4.91 6.84 10.73
C ALA A 18 -5.76 6.36 9.53
N GLU A 19 -5.11 6.06 8.39
CA GLU A 19 -5.80 5.54 7.21
C GLU A 19 -6.42 4.15 7.48
N ALA A 20 -5.64 3.24 8.08
CA ALA A 20 -6.10 1.89 8.41
C ALA A 20 -7.27 1.90 9.40
N ASP A 21 -7.20 2.73 10.44
CA ASP A 21 -8.26 2.86 11.44
C ASP A 21 -9.54 3.46 10.86
N GLY A 22 -9.43 4.44 9.96
CA GLY A 22 -10.57 5.00 9.24
C GLY A 22 -11.30 3.95 8.40
N LEU A 23 -10.55 3.17 7.62
CA LEU A 23 -11.09 2.08 6.81
C LEU A 23 -11.68 0.95 7.67
N ALA A 24 -11.00 0.55 8.75
CA ALA A 24 -11.49 -0.45 9.69
C ALA A 24 -12.81 -0.03 10.34
N SER A 25 -12.91 1.25 10.72
CA SER A 25 -14.12 1.84 11.31
C SER A 25 -15.29 1.83 10.32
N ALA A 26 -15.04 2.19 9.06
CA ALA A 26 -16.05 2.16 8.00
C ALA A 26 -16.56 0.74 7.73
N LEU A 27 -15.66 -0.24 7.58
CA LEU A 27 -16.04 -1.63 7.37
C LEU A 27 -16.82 -2.19 8.56
N LYS A 28 -16.37 -1.90 9.79
CA LYS A 28 -17.07 -2.31 11.01
C LYS A 28 -18.49 -1.74 11.05
N ALA A 29 -18.66 -0.45 10.75
CA ALA A 29 -19.97 0.19 10.68
C ALA A 29 -20.89 -0.46 9.63
N ALA A 30 -20.35 -0.79 8.45
CA ALA A 30 -21.12 -1.47 7.40
C ALA A 30 -21.57 -2.88 7.80
N ILE A 31 -20.73 -3.63 8.52
CA ILE A 31 -21.10 -4.93 9.09
C ILE A 31 -22.24 -4.77 10.11
N TYR A 32 -22.14 -3.81 11.03
CA TYR A 32 -23.21 -3.55 12.01
C TYR A 32 -24.53 -3.10 11.37
N ALA A 33 -24.46 -2.34 10.28
CA ALA A 33 -25.62 -1.91 9.52
C ALA A 33 -26.23 -3.02 8.64
N ASN A 34 -25.61 -4.21 8.57
CA ASN A 34 -25.93 -5.28 7.63
C ASN A 34 -25.80 -4.87 6.14
N ASP A 35 -25.03 -3.82 5.84
CA ASP A 35 -24.68 -3.44 4.47
C ASP A 35 -23.64 -4.41 3.87
N VAL A 36 -22.78 -4.98 4.73
CA VAL A 36 -21.76 -5.97 4.37
C VAL A 36 -21.88 -7.18 5.29
N SER A 37 -21.88 -8.38 4.72
CA SER A 37 -21.86 -9.62 5.50
C SER A 37 -20.50 -9.82 6.18
N ILE A 38 -20.47 -10.32 7.41
CA ILE A 38 -19.21 -10.74 8.06
C ILE A 38 -18.50 -11.87 7.30
N PHE A 39 -19.23 -12.61 6.46
CA PHE A 39 -18.70 -13.66 5.60
C PHE A 39 -18.29 -13.17 4.21
N ASP A 40 -18.44 -11.87 3.93
CA ASP A 40 -18.00 -11.29 2.67
C ASP A 40 -16.48 -11.47 2.52
N PRO A 41 -15.96 -11.89 1.34
CA PRO A 41 -14.53 -12.08 1.11
C PRO A 41 -13.65 -10.86 1.44
N ILE A 42 -14.22 -9.65 1.43
CA ILE A 42 -13.49 -8.44 1.81
C ILE A 42 -13.03 -8.45 3.28
N VAL A 43 -13.78 -9.10 4.18
CA VAL A 43 -13.51 -9.12 5.61
C VAL A 43 -12.23 -9.90 5.95
N PRO A 44 -12.05 -11.18 5.57
CA PRO A 44 -10.80 -11.90 5.83
C PRO A 44 -9.61 -11.30 5.06
N ALA A 45 -9.84 -10.74 3.87
CA ALA A 45 -8.80 -10.04 3.14
C ALA A 45 -8.34 -8.76 3.90
N TRP A 46 -9.28 -8.02 4.51
CA TRP A 46 -8.99 -6.84 5.31
C TRP A 46 -8.23 -7.19 6.59
N GLN A 47 -8.60 -8.26 7.28
CA GLN A 47 -7.87 -8.76 8.45
C GLN A 47 -6.41 -9.11 8.11
N SER A 48 -6.18 -9.69 6.93
CA SER A 48 -4.82 -9.97 6.44
C SER A 48 -4.02 -8.70 6.17
N MET A 49 -4.66 -7.65 5.63
CA MET A 49 -4.05 -6.33 5.48
C MET A 49 -3.71 -5.71 6.84
N MET A 50 -4.64 -5.71 7.79
CA MET A 50 -4.44 -5.18 9.13
C MET A 50 -3.31 -5.86 9.90
N THR A 51 -3.10 -7.16 9.68
CA THR A 51 -1.97 -7.88 10.27
C THR A 51 -0.64 -7.28 9.81
N ARG A 52 -0.51 -6.93 8.53
CA ARG A 52 0.71 -6.31 7.98
C ARG A 52 0.90 -4.88 8.48
N VAL A 53 -0.18 -4.12 8.59
CA VAL A 53 -0.16 -2.78 9.21
C VAL A 53 0.32 -2.87 10.66
N GLN A 54 -0.26 -3.75 11.47
CA GLN A 54 0.13 -3.91 12.88
C GLN A 54 1.59 -4.36 13.05
N LEU A 55 2.10 -5.21 12.15
CA LEU A 55 3.51 -5.58 12.17
C LEU A 55 4.41 -4.36 11.95
N PHE A 56 4.07 -3.51 10.99
CA PHE A 56 4.82 -2.27 10.73
C PHE A 56 4.72 -1.25 11.87
N LEU A 57 3.54 -1.08 12.47
CA LEU A 57 3.34 -0.15 13.59
C LEU A 57 4.05 -0.60 14.88
N ARG A 58 4.33 -1.90 15.03
CA ARG A 58 5.09 -2.43 16.18
C ARG A 58 6.60 -2.28 16.03
N GLU A 59 7.09 -1.96 14.83
CA GLU A 59 8.52 -1.72 14.63
C GLU A 59 8.92 -0.38 15.23
N ASN A 60 9.87 -0.38 16.16
CA ASN A 60 10.45 0.88 16.64
C ASN A 60 11.28 1.53 15.52
N PRO A 61 11.05 2.81 15.21
CA PRO A 61 11.90 3.56 14.29
C PRO A 61 13.36 3.52 14.76
N SER A 62 14.28 3.15 13.87
CA SER A 62 15.70 3.05 14.21
C SER A 62 16.57 3.53 13.06
N TRP A 63 17.65 4.25 13.39
CA TRP A 63 18.60 4.79 12.42
C TRP A 63 19.19 3.73 11.47
N LEU A 64 19.38 2.49 11.96
CA LEU A 64 19.97 1.42 11.16
C LEU A 64 19.02 0.84 10.11
N ASN A 65 17.71 0.97 10.31
CA ASN A 65 16.70 0.36 9.45
C ASN A 65 15.77 1.39 8.80
N THR A 66 16.02 2.69 8.98
CA THR A 66 15.07 3.76 8.63
C THR A 66 14.67 3.73 7.16
N ALA A 67 15.63 3.56 6.24
CA ALA A 67 15.35 3.48 4.81
C ALA A 67 14.44 2.29 4.47
N SER A 68 14.75 1.10 5.03
CA SER A 68 13.96 -0.11 4.81
C SER A 68 12.57 -0.02 5.44
N GLN A 69 12.45 0.63 6.60
CA GLN A 69 11.17 0.90 7.26
C GLN A 69 10.31 1.87 6.44
N MET A 70 10.92 2.93 5.91
CA MET A 70 10.25 3.88 5.02
C MET A 70 9.72 3.20 3.76
N ASP A 71 10.54 2.37 3.10
CA ASP A 71 10.14 1.63 1.90
C ASP A 71 8.94 0.71 2.18
N ARG A 72 8.98 -0.02 3.30
CA ARG A 72 7.85 -0.88 3.74
C ARG A 72 6.59 -0.07 4.04
N GLY A 73 6.72 1.04 4.76
CA GLY A 73 5.60 1.91 5.09
C GLY A 73 4.94 2.52 3.85
N GLN A 74 5.75 3.01 2.89
CA GLN A 74 5.24 3.54 1.64
C GLN A 74 4.59 2.46 0.78
N GLN A 75 5.16 1.25 0.79
CA GLN A 75 4.54 0.10 0.15
C GLN A 75 3.17 -0.22 0.77
N LEU A 76 3.05 -0.20 2.11
CA LEU A 76 1.79 -0.40 2.81
C LEU A 76 0.77 0.69 2.48
N GLN A 77 1.18 1.96 2.44
CA GLN A 77 0.32 3.07 2.07
C GLN A 77 -0.22 2.93 0.64
N ARG A 78 0.64 2.50 -0.31
CA ARG A 78 0.23 2.15 -1.68
C ARG A 78 -0.74 0.98 -1.72
N GLU A 79 -0.59 0.01 -0.84
CA GLU A 79 -1.50 -1.12 -0.72
C GLU A 79 -2.84 -0.72 -0.08
N LEU A 80 -2.87 0.30 0.79
CA LEU A 80 -4.09 0.88 1.39
C LEU A 80 -4.92 1.67 0.38
N GLY A 81 -4.30 2.38 -0.57
CA GLY A 81 -5.03 3.17 -1.58
C GLY A 81 -6.17 2.39 -2.29
N PRO A 82 -5.91 1.20 -2.87
CA PRO A 82 -6.94 0.37 -3.49
C PRO A 82 -8.04 -0.13 -2.55
N TRP A 83 -7.82 -0.14 -1.22
CA TRP A 83 -8.84 -0.59 -0.26
C TRP A 83 -10.04 0.35 -0.20
N HIS A 84 -9.86 1.64 -0.45
CA HIS A 84 -10.96 2.59 -0.53
C HIS A 84 -11.99 2.15 -1.57
N ALA A 85 -11.52 1.91 -2.80
CA ALA A 85 -12.38 1.46 -3.89
C ALA A 85 -12.98 0.07 -3.63
N ARG A 86 -12.20 -0.86 -3.04
CA ARG A 86 -12.70 -2.20 -2.69
C ARG A 86 -13.83 -2.14 -1.65
N MET A 87 -13.68 -1.33 -0.61
CA MET A 87 -14.70 -1.16 0.41
C MET A 87 -15.96 -0.51 -0.16
N THR A 88 -15.83 0.52 -1.00
CA THR A 88 -16.99 1.11 -1.69
C THR A 88 -17.68 0.09 -2.59
N ALA A 89 -16.92 -0.71 -3.35
CA ALA A 89 -17.48 -1.74 -4.23
C ALA A 89 -18.18 -2.87 -3.45
N ALA A 90 -17.73 -3.18 -2.24
CA ALA A 90 -18.39 -4.12 -1.34
C ALA A 90 -19.65 -3.54 -0.67
N GLY A 91 -19.97 -2.27 -0.87
CA GLY A 91 -21.16 -1.63 -0.29
C GLY A 91 -20.92 -0.90 1.03
N VAL A 92 -19.67 -0.69 1.45
CA VAL A 92 -19.34 0.12 2.62
C VAL A 92 -19.69 1.58 2.32
N LYS A 93 -20.69 2.10 3.03
CA LYS A 93 -21.09 3.52 2.99
C LYS A 93 -20.24 4.29 4.00
N ASN A 94 -19.68 5.44 3.61
CA ASN A 94 -18.76 6.27 4.40
C ASN A 94 -17.32 5.77 4.48
N VAL A 95 -16.78 5.27 3.37
CA VAL A 95 -15.32 5.11 3.23
C VAL A 95 -14.66 6.50 3.34
N PRO A 96 -13.63 6.67 4.19
CA PRO A 96 -12.93 7.95 4.33
C PRO A 96 -12.32 8.40 2.99
N ALA A 97 -12.06 9.70 2.85
CA ALA A 97 -11.38 10.20 1.66
C ALA A 97 -9.96 9.60 1.57
N MET A 98 -9.54 9.23 0.36
CA MET A 98 -8.20 8.70 0.13
C MET A 98 -7.15 9.77 0.44
N PRO A 99 -6.17 9.48 1.33
CA PRO A 99 -5.08 10.41 1.60
C PRO A 99 -4.14 10.53 0.39
N PRO A 100 -3.32 11.61 0.31
CA PRO A 100 -2.30 11.74 -0.71
C PRO A 100 -1.38 10.51 -0.74
N GLN A 101 -1.29 9.86 -1.89
CA GLN A 101 -0.46 8.68 -2.04
C GLN A 101 1.01 9.07 -2.27
N PRO A 102 1.96 8.34 -1.68
CA PRO A 102 3.37 8.58 -1.92
C PRO A 102 3.67 8.32 -3.41
N PRO A 103 4.60 9.10 -4.00
CA PRO A 103 5.00 8.87 -5.38
C PRO A 103 5.48 7.43 -5.57
N PRO A 104 5.28 6.83 -6.75
CA PRO A 104 5.85 5.53 -7.05
C PRO A 104 7.36 5.59 -6.80
N PRO A 105 7.97 4.51 -6.28
CA PRO A 105 9.39 4.54 -6.01
C PRO A 105 10.10 4.76 -7.34
N GLU A 106 10.95 5.79 -7.43
CA GLU A 106 11.81 5.95 -8.60
C GLU A 106 12.62 4.67 -8.73
N SER A 107 12.41 3.94 -9.82
CA SER A 107 13.04 2.65 -10.06
C SER A 107 14.55 2.87 -10.21
N LEU A 108 15.30 2.85 -9.09
CA LEU A 108 16.77 2.93 -9.08
C LEU A 108 17.41 1.78 -9.85
N PHE A 109 16.70 0.66 -9.93
CA PHE A 109 16.95 -0.43 -10.85
C PHE A 109 15.88 -0.34 -11.93
N GLY A 110 16.28 0.15 -13.10
CA GLY A 110 15.40 0.44 -14.20
C GLY A 110 14.46 -0.72 -14.53
N ASN A 111 13.23 -0.37 -14.87
CA ASN A 111 12.51 -0.88 -16.03
C ASN A 111 13.11 -2.15 -16.68
N VAL A 112 13.10 -3.28 -15.96
CA VAL A 112 13.57 -4.57 -16.50
C VAL A 112 12.65 -4.98 -17.67
N GLN A 113 11.39 -4.54 -17.63
CA GLN A 113 10.45 -4.64 -18.75
C GLN A 113 10.93 -3.87 -19.99
N GLY A 114 11.46 -2.65 -19.83
CA GLY A 114 12.04 -1.87 -20.92
C GLY A 114 13.29 -2.51 -21.54
N ILE A 115 14.14 -3.14 -20.74
CA ILE A 115 15.32 -3.87 -21.24
C ILE A 115 14.90 -5.14 -22.01
N LEU A 116 13.91 -5.87 -21.52
CA LEU A 116 13.37 -7.05 -22.21
C LEU A 116 12.71 -6.68 -23.55
N ILE A 117 11.98 -5.55 -23.61
CA ILE A 117 11.39 -5.05 -24.86
C ILE A 117 12.49 -4.59 -25.83
N ALA A 118 13.52 -3.89 -25.36
CA ALA A 118 14.64 -3.45 -26.21
C ALA A 118 15.45 -4.65 -26.77
N LEU A 119 15.68 -5.70 -25.98
CA LEU A 119 16.33 -6.94 -26.44
C LEU A 119 15.46 -7.72 -27.43
N ALA A 120 14.15 -7.79 -27.23
CA ALA A 120 13.23 -8.43 -28.17
C ALA A 120 13.20 -7.71 -29.53
N VAL A 121 13.20 -6.37 -29.52
CA VAL A 121 13.24 -5.56 -30.75
C VAL A 121 14.59 -5.68 -31.48
N LEU A 122 15.71 -5.70 -30.74
CA LEU A 122 17.04 -5.91 -31.33
C LEU A 122 17.24 -7.32 -31.91
N MET A 123 16.67 -8.35 -31.29
CA MET A 123 16.70 -9.71 -31.85
C MET A 123 15.82 -9.83 -33.09
N ALA A 124 14.60 -9.27 -33.08
CA ALA A 124 13.72 -9.28 -34.25
C ALA A 124 14.30 -8.50 -35.45
N LEU A 125 15.02 -7.41 -35.20
CA LEU A 125 15.71 -6.64 -36.26
C LEU A 125 16.93 -7.36 -36.83
N ARG A 126 17.55 -8.28 -36.08
CA ARG A 126 18.71 -9.06 -36.56
C ARG A 126 18.30 -10.24 -37.44
N GLU A 127 17.11 -10.81 -37.26
CA GLU A 127 16.59 -11.90 -38.10
C GLU A 127 16.01 -11.43 -39.44
N MET A 128 15.79 -10.12 -39.62
CA MET A 128 15.29 -9.53 -40.86
C MET A 128 16.38 -8.99 -41.80
N ARG A 129 17.65 -9.37 -41.59
CA ARG A 129 18.78 -8.97 -42.43
C ARG A 129 19.59 -10.19 -42.86
#